data_AF-A0A4Q3AL93-F1
#
_entry.id   AF-A0A4Q3AL93-F1
#
_cell.length_a   1.000
_cell.length_b   1.000
_cell.length_c   1.000
_cell.angle_alpha   90.00
_cell.angle_beta   90.00
_cell.angle_gamma   90.00
#
_symmetry.space_group_name_H-M   'P 1'
#
loop_
_entity.id
_entity.type
_entity.pdbx_description
1 polymer ?
#
loop_
_entity_poly.entity_id
_entity_poly.type
_entity_poly.pdbx_seq_one_letter_code
_entity_poly.pdbx_strand_id
1 'polypeptide(L)' 'MSGMLYRLSVVHRKLDEEIRREARRRNPDGFRLLRLKKLKLAVKDRLAGHWKRAIATGS' A
#
# COMPACT_ATOMS: atom_id res chain seq x y z
N MET A 1 16.24 14.24 3.35
CA MET A 1 15.56 13.02 2.86
C MET A 1 14.24 12.84 3.61
N SER A 2 13.10 12.84 2.91
CA SER A 2 11.77 12.84 3.54
C SER A 2 11.45 11.49 4.20
N GLY A 3 11.49 11.42 5.53
CA GLY A 3 11.23 10.20 6.31
C GLY A 3 9.84 9.59 6.08
N MET A 4 8.89 10.37 5.55
CA MET A 4 7.57 9.90 5.17
C MET A 4 7.62 8.95 3.96
N LEU A 5 8.41 9.27 2.93
CA LEU A 5 8.59 8.40 1.76
C LEU A 5 9.25 7.07 2.14
N TYR A 6 10.21 7.10 3.07
CA TYR A 6 10.88 5.90 3.56
C TYR A 6 9.91 4.95 4.29
N ARG A 7 9.17 5.47 5.28
CA ARG A 7 8.17 4.68 6.04
C ARG A 7 7.13 4.05 5.11
N LEU A 8 6.72 4.80 4.10
CA LEU A 8 5.74 4.38 3.12
C LEU A 8 6.27 3.25 2.21
N SER A 9 7.51 3.36 1.73
CA SER A 9 8.17 2.30 0.96
C SER A 9 8.32 1.02 1.77
N VAL A 10 8.61 1.12 3.07
CA VAL A 10 8.69 -0.04 3.97
C VAL A 10 7.32 -0.72 4.11
N VAL A 11 6.25 0.05 4.33
CA VAL A 11 4.89 -0.50 4.41
C VAL A 11 4.46 -1.14 3.09
N HIS A 12 4.75 -0.49 1.96
CA HIS A 12 4.47 -1.02 0.63
C HIS A 12 5.19 -2.35 0.39
N ARG A 13 6.49 -2.42 0.71
CA ARG A 13 7.28 -3.64 0.55
C ARG A 13 6.73 -4.78 1.41
N LYS A 14 6.36 -4.50 2.67
CA LYS A 14 5.78 -5.50 3.57
C LYS A 14 4.45 -6.06 3.05
N LEU A 15 3.58 -5.19 2.52
CA LEU A 15 2.31 -5.62 1.92
C LEU A 15 2.54 -6.50 0.67
N ASP A 16 3.48 -6.14 -0.20
CA ASP A 16 3.80 -6.95 -1.39
C ASP A 16 4.43 -8.30 -1.04
N GLU A 17 5.18 -8.35 0.05
CA GLU A 17 5.81 -9.58 0.53
C GLU A 17 4.76 -10.53 1.12
N GLU A 18 3.81 -10.03 1.92
CA GLU A 18 2.67 -10.81 2.41
C GLU A 18 1.76 -11.30 1.28
N ILE A 19 1.50 -10.47 0.26
CA ILE A 19 0.74 -10.90 -0.93
C ILE A 19 1.47 -12.02 -1.66
N ARG A 20 2.78 -11.88 -1.90
CA ARG A 20 3.58 -12.92 -2.57
C ARG A 20 3.73 -14.19 -1.73
N ARG A 21 3.72 -14.06 -0.40
CA ARG A 21 3.79 -15.20 0.51
C ARG A 21 2.46 -15.96 0.52
N GLU A 22 1.34 -15.26 0.62
CA GLU A 22 0.01 -15.86 0.56
C GLU A 22 -0.26 -16.51 -0.81
N ALA A 23 0.11 -15.84 -1.91
CA ALA A 23 -0.04 -16.37 -3.27
C ALA A 23 0.83 -17.60 -3.56
N ARG A 24 1.97 -17.76 -2.87
CA ARG A 24 2.84 -18.93 -3.00
C ARG A 24 2.44 -20.10 -2.10
N ARG A 25 1.42 -19.95 -1.25
CA ARG A 25 0.92 -21.07 -0.45
C ARG A 25 0.23 -22.09 -1.34
N ARG A 26 0.32 -23.36 -0.93
CA ARG A 26 -0.33 -24.49 -1.59
C ARG A 26 -1.86 -24.38 -1.60
N ASN A 27 -2.43 -23.70 -0.61
CA ASN A 27 -3.85 -23.36 -0.56
C ASN A 27 -3.99 -21.87 -0.20
N PRO A 28 -3.92 -20.96 -1.19
CA PRO A 28 -3.97 -19.53 -0.94
C PRO A 28 -5.37 -19.11 -0.51
N ASP A 29 -5.45 -18.31 0.55
CA ASP A 29 -6.72 -17.70 0.96
C ASP A 29 -7.04 -16.50 0.04
N GLY A 30 -7.99 -16.70 -0.87
CA GLY A 30 -8.43 -15.69 -1.83
C GLY A 30 -9.00 -14.42 -1.17
N PHE A 31 -9.72 -14.56 -0.05
CA PHE A 31 -10.24 -13.42 0.71
C PHE A 31 -9.11 -12.63 1.38
N ARG A 32 -8.13 -13.34 1.93
CA ARG A 32 -6.92 -12.72 2.52
C ARG A 32 -6.11 -11.98 1.46
N LEU A 33 -5.94 -12.55 0.28
CA LEU A 33 -5.30 -11.90 -0.87
C LEU A 33 -6.04 -10.64 -1.32
N LEU A 34 -7.37 -10.70 -1.44
CA LEU A 34 -8.21 -9.55 -1.78
C LEU A 34 -8.09 -8.45 -0.72
N ARG A 35 -8.10 -8.80 0.56
CA ARG A 35 -7.95 -7.84 1.67
C ARG A 35 -6.58 -7.17 1.66
N LEU A 36 -5.51 -7.92 1.41
CA LEU A 36 -4.16 -7.38 1.28
C LEU A 36 -4.02 -6.43 0.08
N LYS A 37 -4.59 -6.79 -1.07
CA LYS A 37 -4.63 -5.90 -2.26
C LYS A 37 -5.45 -4.63 -1.99
N LYS A 38 -6.59 -4.74 -1.30
CA LYS A 38 -7.42 -3.58 -0.94
C LYS A 38 -6.70 -2.63 0.02
N LEU A 39 -5.96 -3.17 0.99
CA LEU A 39 -5.10 -2.38 1.88
C LEU A 39 -4.00 -1.64 1.10
N LYS A 40 -3.34 -2.31 0.15
CA LYS A 40 -2.35 -1.69 -0.73
C LYS A 40 -2.96 -0.54 -1.55
N LEU A 41 -4.16 -0.75 -2.10
CA LEU A 41 -4.88 0.28 -2.85
C LEU A 41 -5.23 1.48 -1.96
N ALA A 42 -5.79 1.25 -0.77
CA ALA A 42 -6.13 2.32 0.17
C ALA A 42 -4.91 3.16 0.59
N VAL A 43 -3.72 2.55 0.74
CA VAL A 43 -2.47 3.28 0.99
C VAL A 43 -2.10 4.16 -0.20
N LYS A 44 -2.21 3.63 -1.43
CA LYS A 44 -1.97 4.38 -2.67
C LYS A 44 -2.96 5.54 -2.84
N ASP A 45 -4.23 5.31 -2.53
CA ASP A 45 -5.28 6.34 -2.61
C ASP A 45 -5.07 7.43 -1.56
N ARG A 46 -4.67 7.06 -0.34
CA ARG A 46 -4.34 8.03 0.72
C ARG A 46 -3.14 8.90 0.34
N LEU A 47 -2.15 8.33 -0.36
CA LEU A 47 -1.05 9.09 -0.92
C LEU A 47 -1.53 10.04 -2.01
N ALA A 48 -2.24 9.52 -3.02
CA ALA A 48 -2.74 10.32 -4.12
C ALA A 48 -3.65 11.46 -3.63
N GLY A 49 -4.46 11.19 -2.60
CA GLY A 49 -5.28 12.18 -1.90
C GLY A 49 -4.43 13.21 -1.15
N HIS A 50 -3.36 12.81 -0.45
CA HIS A 50 -2.43 13.74 0.18
C HIS A 50 -1.71 14.63 -0.84
N TRP A 51 -1.28 14.06 -1.97
CA TRP A 51 -0.67 14.81 -3.06
C TRP A 51 -1.66 15.79 -3.68
N LYS A 52 -2.89 15.36 -4.00
CA LYS A 52 -3.93 16.26 -4.50
C LYS A 52 -4.25 17.40 -3.53
N ARG A 53 -4.31 17.12 -2.23
CA ARG A 53 -4.57 18.14 -1.21
C ARG A 53 -3.38 19.09 -1.02
N ALA A 54 -2.16 18.57 -1.01
CA ALA A 54 -0.94 19.37 -0.91
C ALA A 54 -0.75 20.31 -2.12
N ILE A 55 -1.16 19.87 -3.31
CA ILE A 55 -1.15 20.70 -4.53
C ILE A 55 -2.30 21.73 -4.50
N ALA A 56 -3.46 21.38 -3.93
CA ALA A 56 -4.63 22.26 -3.85
C ALA A 56 -4.56 23.34 -2.76
N THR A 57 -3.74 23.17 -1.71
CA THR A 57 -3.54 24.18 -0.64
C THR A 57 -2.35 25.11 -0.95
N GLY A 58 -1.74 25.01 -2.12
CA GLY A 58 -0.72 25.93 -2.63
C GLY A 58 -1.27 26.98 -3.59
N SER A 59 -2.35 27.68 -3.21
CA SER A 59 -2.93 28.81 -3.96
C SER A 59 -3.24 29.96 -3.03
#